data_AF-A0A933ZFZ9-F1
#
_entry.id   AF-A0A933ZFZ9-F1
#
_cell.length_a   1.000
_cell.length_b   1.000
_cell.length_c   1.000
_cell.angle_alpha   90.00
_cell.angle_beta   90.00
_cell.angle_gamma   90.00
#
_symmetry.space_group_name_H-M   'P 1'
#
loop_
_entity.id
_entity.type
_entity.pdbx_description
1 polymer ?
#
loop_
_entity_poly.entity_id
_entity_poly.type
_entity_poly.pdbx_seq_one_letter_code
_entity_poly.pdbx_strand_id
1 'polypeptide(L)'
;MRTLVATIIATVLLAGCSNDSNPSEPVVIPESDAAQDVVLQEDAASEEAEAAVLPDAQPESGVYPCGTQPPNPDSRKLPLDVTNAAPDLELRTGSERIELYARKSSSLTHEKLVDIANRSCEALTFDLKEFAVSATEPALAPAVRIIVLDDPTYDTATQAAGSYGVSYPEDGAYGDAVVVPESGLSSLVDFDDTLAHELTHIVHGRMAPNNYYITWFLIEGTATLAGTQYGMLKHNKPTDFVKGYLVGATGADATLTFDRYGLEDKTQNMGEVGHDQALSAFFMEYLRVKHLRPDAGAGFADVQARMLQAQMQVSDGSDEPTAFAAHMDGLSEPDAQKAFTQWLDATVGDSAARFGGTLFE
;
A
#
# COMPACT_ATOMS: atom_id res chain seq x y z
N MET A 1 -34.80 -13.84 -27.61
CA MET A 1 -33.76 -13.25 -28.50
C MET A 1 -32.62 -12.86 -27.57
N ARG A 2 -31.52 -13.58 -27.33
CA ARG A 2 -30.55 -14.35 -28.16
C ARG A 2 -29.84 -13.53 -29.25
N THR A 3 -28.77 -12.83 -28.83
CA THR A 3 -27.51 -12.47 -29.54
C THR A 3 -26.58 -11.98 -28.42
N LEU A 4 -25.45 -12.56 -27.99
CA LEU A 4 -24.27 -13.22 -28.54
C LEU A 4 -23.35 -12.33 -29.40
N VAL A 5 -22.04 -12.43 -29.11
CA VAL A 5 -20.82 -12.04 -29.87
C VAL A 5 -20.28 -10.63 -29.54
N ALA A 6 -18.99 -10.38 -29.25
CA ALA A 6 -17.75 -11.17 -29.39
C ALA A 6 -16.67 -10.74 -28.38
N THR A 7 -15.93 -11.73 -27.88
CA THR A 7 -14.55 -11.65 -27.41
C THR A 7 -13.62 -11.39 -28.59
N ILE A 8 -12.70 -10.43 -28.47
CA ILE A 8 -11.56 -10.29 -29.40
C ILE A 8 -10.28 -10.59 -28.62
N ILE A 9 -9.66 -11.71 -28.99
CA ILE A 9 -8.26 -12.06 -28.71
C ILE A 9 -7.43 -11.39 -29.80
N ALA A 10 -6.45 -10.56 -29.43
CA ALA A 10 -5.47 -10.02 -30.37
C ALA A 10 -4.08 -10.58 -30.04
N THR A 11 -3.64 -11.48 -30.90
CA THR A 11 -2.31 -12.10 -30.95
C THR A 11 -1.23 -11.08 -31.34
N VAL A 12 -0.09 -11.21 -30.68
CA VAL A 12 1.21 -10.60 -30.97
C VAL A 12 1.61 -10.78 -32.43
N LEU A 13 1.99 -9.68 -33.10
CA LEU A 13 2.73 -9.70 -34.37
C LEU A 13 3.90 -8.72 -34.28
N LEU A 14 5.09 -9.31 -34.19
CA LEU A 14 6.39 -8.67 -34.34
C LEU A 14 6.57 -8.18 -35.78
N ALA A 15 6.85 -6.89 -35.95
CA ALA A 15 7.45 -6.35 -37.16
C ALA A 15 8.46 -5.29 -36.75
N GLY A 16 9.74 -5.62 -36.93
CA GLY A 16 10.86 -4.74 -36.66
C GLY A 16 10.96 -3.57 -37.65
N CYS A 17 11.54 -2.48 -37.15
CA CYS A 17 12.32 -1.53 -37.92
C CYS A 17 13.51 -1.10 -37.06
N SER A 18 14.69 -1.32 -37.61
CA SER A 18 15.99 -0.87 -37.12
C SER A 18 16.19 0.63 -37.38
N ASN A 19 16.86 1.33 -36.48
CA ASN A 19 18.17 1.97 -36.71
C ASN A 19 18.57 2.86 -35.52
N ASP A 20 19.79 2.60 -35.02
CA ASP A 20 20.89 3.57 -34.79
C ASP A 20 20.54 4.93 -34.15
N SER A 21 21.20 5.47 -33.12
CA SER A 21 22.59 5.33 -32.67
C SER A 21 22.82 6.33 -31.51
N ASN A 22 23.38 5.88 -30.37
CA ASN A 22 24.58 6.44 -29.71
C ASN A 22 24.72 5.87 -28.29
N PRO A 23 25.86 5.26 -27.94
CA PRO A 23 26.15 4.85 -26.57
C PRO A 23 26.74 6.01 -25.78
N SER A 24 26.09 6.40 -24.68
CA SER A 24 26.72 7.20 -23.63
C SER A 24 27.57 6.29 -22.75
N GLU A 25 28.84 6.64 -22.63
CA GLU A 25 29.90 5.93 -21.90
C GLU A 25 29.54 5.70 -20.42
N PRO A 26 29.92 4.56 -19.82
CA PRO A 26 29.78 4.34 -18.38
C PRO A 26 30.86 5.11 -17.60
N VAL A 27 30.40 5.84 -16.58
CA VAL A 27 31.25 6.51 -15.58
C VAL A 27 31.97 5.44 -14.75
N VAL A 28 33.29 5.47 -14.82
CA VAL A 28 34.21 4.67 -13.99
C VAL A 28 34.25 5.25 -12.58
N ILE A 29 33.81 4.48 -11.59
CA ILE A 29 34.05 4.77 -10.17
C ILE A 29 35.27 3.93 -9.74
N PRO A 30 36.34 4.53 -9.18
CA PRO A 30 37.52 3.77 -8.80
C PRO A 30 37.27 2.91 -7.55
N GLU A 31 37.60 1.63 -7.67
CA GLU A 31 37.74 0.67 -6.57
C GLU A 31 38.87 1.11 -5.63
N SER A 32 38.59 1.13 -4.31
CA SER A 32 39.62 1.24 -3.29
C SER A 32 39.85 -0.12 -2.65
N ASP A 33 41.02 -0.68 -2.90
CA ASP A 33 41.60 -1.83 -2.20
C ASP A 33 41.75 -1.54 -0.69
N ALA A 34 41.17 -2.41 0.13
CA ALA A 34 41.72 -2.74 1.44
C ALA A 34 41.25 -4.15 1.85
N ALA A 35 42.04 -5.14 1.45
CA ALA A 35 42.03 -6.47 2.04
C ALA A 35 42.57 -6.40 3.48
N GLN A 36 41.85 -6.99 4.43
CA GLN A 36 42.47 -7.61 5.60
C GLN A 36 41.80 -8.95 5.93
N ASP A 37 42.63 -9.98 5.89
CA ASP A 37 42.39 -11.34 6.33
C ASP A 37 41.89 -11.41 7.78
N VAL A 38 40.81 -12.16 8.02
CA VAL A 38 40.65 -12.92 9.26
C VAL A 38 40.11 -14.30 8.91
N VAL A 39 41.01 -15.27 9.00
CA VAL A 39 40.73 -16.71 9.04
C VAL A 39 40.11 -17.03 10.41
N LEU A 40 38.91 -17.62 10.43
CA LEU A 40 38.46 -18.46 11.55
C LEU A 40 37.73 -19.69 11.03
N GLN A 41 38.01 -20.79 11.73
CA GLN A 41 37.86 -22.18 11.35
C GLN A 41 36.40 -22.65 11.30
N GLU A 42 36.18 -23.59 10.38
CA GLU A 42 35.06 -24.52 10.34
C GLU A 42 34.97 -25.32 11.65
N ASP A 43 33.75 -25.44 12.20
CA ASP A 43 33.36 -26.65 12.90
C ASP A 43 31.97 -27.05 12.41
N ALA A 44 31.95 -28.20 11.75
CA ALA A 44 30.77 -28.87 11.23
C ALA A 44 30.07 -29.64 12.37
N ALA A 45 28.79 -29.35 12.58
CA ALA A 45 27.86 -30.27 13.21
C ALA A 45 26.57 -30.26 12.39
N SER A 46 26.44 -31.27 11.53
CA SER A 46 25.19 -31.63 10.88
C SER A 46 24.31 -32.35 11.90
N GLU A 47 23.28 -31.67 12.40
CA GLU A 47 22.11 -32.35 12.98
C GLU A 47 20.97 -32.26 11.97
N GLU A 48 20.60 -33.42 11.44
CA GLU A 48 19.32 -33.62 10.76
C GLU A 48 18.21 -33.37 11.78
N ALA A 49 17.67 -32.16 11.80
CA ALA A 49 16.44 -31.86 12.51
C ALA A 49 15.28 -32.48 11.73
N GLU A 50 14.79 -33.63 12.21
CA GLU A 50 13.46 -34.12 11.85
C GLU A 50 12.46 -32.98 12.06
N ALA A 51 11.80 -32.57 10.97
CA ALA A 51 10.70 -31.62 11.01
C ALA A 51 9.58 -32.18 11.89
N ALA A 52 9.59 -31.81 13.17
CA ALA A 52 8.50 -32.07 14.08
C ALA A 52 7.26 -31.36 13.51
N VAL A 53 6.32 -32.15 13.00
CA VAL A 53 4.95 -31.72 12.74
C VAL A 53 4.39 -31.26 14.08
N LEU A 54 4.35 -29.93 14.29
CA LEU A 54 3.80 -29.34 15.49
C LEU A 54 2.32 -29.76 15.60
N PRO A 55 1.88 -30.30 16.76
CA PRO A 55 0.46 -30.57 16.97
C PRO A 55 -0.32 -29.25 16.93
N ASP A 56 -1.55 -29.29 16.40
CA ASP A 56 -2.51 -28.19 16.30
C ASP A 56 -2.46 -27.28 17.54
N ALA A 57 -1.67 -26.21 17.46
CA ALA A 57 -1.60 -25.21 18.49
C ALA A 57 -2.87 -24.36 18.40
N GLN A 58 -3.91 -24.79 19.09
CA GLN A 58 -5.03 -23.90 19.41
C GLN A 58 -4.44 -22.69 20.16
N PRO A 59 -4.75 -21.45 19.77
CA PRO A 59 -4.18 -20.26 20.41
C PRO A 59 -4.52 -20.30 21.90
N GLU A 60 -3.49 -20.34 22.76
CA GLU A 60 -3.67 -20.23 24.21
C GLU A 60 -4.43 -18.94 24.53
N SER A 61 -5.42 -19.02 25.43
CA SER A 61 -6.18 -17.87 25.90
C SER A 61 -5.23 -16.80 26.46
N GLY A 62 -5.11 -15.62 25.83
CA GLY A 62 -4.36 -14.55 26.51
C GLY A 62 -4.06 -13.24 25.80
N VAL A 63 -3.84 -13.17 24.48
CA VAL A 63 -3.52 -11.89 23.82
C VAL A 63 -4.12 -11.85 22.42
N TYR A 64 -5.13 -10.99 22.22
CA TYR A 64 -5.75 -10.74 20.93
C TYR A 64 -5.27 -9.37 20.41
N PRO A 65 -4.47 -9.33 19.32
CA PRO A 65 -3.74 -8.15 18.85
C PRO A 65 -4.51 -6.82 18.73
N CYS A 66 -5.85 -6.86 18.58
CA CYS A 66 -6.74 -5.69 18.65
C CYS A 66 -8.19 -6.10 18.93
N GLY A 67 -8.38 -7.09 19.79
CA GLY A 67 -9.68 -7.70 20.00
C GLY A 67 -9.90 -8.17 21.43
N THR A 68 -11.10 -8.66 21.67
CA THR A 68 -11.50 -9.32 22.91
C THR A 68 -11.92 -10.77 22.69
N GLN A 69 -12.01 -11.19 21.42
CA GLN A 69 -12.51 -12.50 21.02
C GLN A 69 -11.48 -13.21 20.12
N PRO A 70 -11.50 -14.55 20.08
CA PRO A 70 -10.71 -15.30 19.12
C PRO A 70 -11.16 -15.01 17.67
N PRO A 71 -10.29 -15.27 16.69
CA PRO A 71 -10.64 -15.18 15.28
C PRO A 71 -11.80 -16.13 14.93
N ASN A 72 -12.60 -15.74 13.92
CA ASN A 72 -13.73 -16.53 13.44
C ASN A 72 -13.51 -16.87 11.96
N PRO A 73 -12.79 -17.96 11.66
CA PRO A 73 -12.38 -18.30 10.28
C PRO A 73 -13.56 -18.54 9.33
N ASP A 74 -14.77 -18.79 9.87
CA ASP A 74 -15.98 -18.97 9.08
C ASP A 74 -16.65 -17.64 8.69
N SER A 75 -16.10 -16.50 9.14
CA SER A 75 -16.70 -15.19 8.93
C SER A 75 -16.67 -14.75 7.47
N ARG A 76 -15.60 -15.06 6.72
CA ARG A 76 -15.43 -14.74 5.29
C ARG A 76 -14.49 -15.73 4.59
N LYS A 77 -14.71 -15.94 3.29
CA LYS A 77 -13.82 -16.78 2.46
C LYS A 77 -12.55 -16.03 2.09
N LEU A 78 -11.42 -16.73 2.01
CA LEU A 78 -10.18 -16.20 1.45
C LEU A 78 -10.35 -15.91 -0.06
N PRO A 79 -9.56 -14.98 -0.65
CA PRO A 79 -9.56 -14.76 -2.08
C PRO A 79 -9.32 -16.06 -2.86
N LEU A 80 -10.05 -16.25 -3.97
CA LEU A 80 -10.02 -17.50 -4.72
C LEU A 80 -8.63 -17.78 -5.31
N ASP A 81 -7.98 -16.77 -5.87
CA ASP A 81 -6.65 -16.92 -6.48
C ASP A 81 -5.59 -17.29 -5.45
N VAL A 82 -5.67 -16.69 -4.26
CA VAL A 82 -4.83 -17.04 -3.10
C VAL A 82 -5.07 -18.47 -2.66
N THR A 83 -6.33 -18.90 -2.56
CA THR A 83 -6.70 -20.27 -2.16
C THR A 83 -6.25 -21.31 -3.19
N ASN A 84 -6.30 -20.97 -4.48
CA ASN A 84 -5.83 -21.83 -5.56
C ASN A 84 -4.31 -21.95 -5.60
N ALA A 85 -3.59 -20.85 -5.35
CA ALA A 85 -2.13 -20.83 -5.30
C ALA A 85 -1.58 -21.51 -4.04
N ALA A 86 -2.28 -21.38 -2.91
CA ALA A 86 -1.86 -21.88 -1.61
C ALA A 86 -2.98 -22.70 -0.93
N PRO A 87 -3.29 -23.92 -1.43
CA PRO A 87 -4.37 -24.75 -0.88
C PRO A 87 -4.08 -25.28 0.54
N ASP A 88 -2.85 -25.12 1.03
CA ASP A 88 -2.40 -25.46 2.38
C ASP A 88 -2.36 -24.25 3.33
N LEU A 89 -3.05 -23.15 3.03
CA LEU A 89 -3.22 -22.02 3.95
C LEU A 89 -4.00 -22.41 5.21
N GLU A 90 -3.54 -21.93 6.36
CA GLU A 90 -4.21 -22.10 7.65
C GLU A 90 -4.23 -20.79 8.42
N LEU A 91 -5.30 -20.58 9.19
CA LEU A 91 -5.35 -19.54 10.22
C LEU A 91 -4.35 -19.88 11.32
N ARG A 92 -3.34 -19.03 11.53
CA ARG A 92 -2.25 -19.29 12.47
C ARG A 92 -2.39 -18.55 13.79
N THR A 93 -2.92 -17.32 13.74
CA THR A 93 -3.16 -16.47 14.91
C THR A 93 -4.11 -15.32 14.52
N GLY A 94 -4.57 -14.52 15.47
CA GLY A 94 -5.41 -13.36 15.19
C GLY A 94 -6.38 -13.00 16.31
N SER A 95 -7.44 -12.28 15.94
CA SER A 95 -8.55 -11.82 16.76
C SER A 95 -9.81 -11.72 15.89
N GLU A 96 -10.92 -11.26 16.46
CA GLU A 96 -12.13 -10.94 15.70
C GLU A 96 -11.97 -9.79 14.69
N ARG A 97 -10.83 -9.08 14.69
CA ARG A 97 -10.54 -7.96 13.79
C ARG A 97 -9.47 -8.24 12.76
N ILE A 98 -8.46 -9.01 13.13
CA ILE A 98 -7.33 -9.38 12.26
C ILE A 98 -7.16 -10.89 12.32
N GLU A 99 -7.18 -11.53 11.17
CA GLU A 99 -6.91 -12.96 11.05
C GLU A 99 -5.62 -13.15 10.25
N LEU A 100 -4.61 -13.81 10.81
CA LEU A 100 -3.34 -14.05 10.13
C LEU A 100 -3.27 -15.48 9.61
N TYR A 101 -3.16 -15.61 8.29
CA TYR A 101 -3.00 -16.87 7.57
C TYR A 101 -1.58 -17.02 7.06
N ALA A 102 -1.05 -18.25 7.12
CA ALA A 102 0.18 -18.62 6.45
C ALA A 102 0.09 -20.09 6.02
N ARG A 103 0.94 -20.49 5.07
CA ARG A 103 0.99 -21.88 4.61
C ARG A 103 1.44 -22.81 5.73
N LYS A 104 0.95 -24.06 5.77
CA LYS A 104 1.45 -25.10 6.68
C LYS A 104 2.97 -25.26 6.57
N SER A 105 3.48 -25.13 5.35
CA SER A 105 4.89 -25.24 4.99
C SER A 105 5.72 -23.98 5.25
N SER A 106 5.12 -22.87 5.69
CA SER A 106 5.83 -21.63 5.97
C SER A 106 6.91 -21.83 7.04
N SER A 107 8.05 -21.16 6.83
CA SER A 107 9.19 -21.17 7.74
C SER A 107 9.00 -20.24 8.95
N LEU A 108 7.93 -19.44 8.96
CA LEU A 108 7.69 -18.44 10.00
C LEU A 108 7.37 -19.09 11.35
N THR A 109 8.06 -18.61 12.38
CA THR A 109 7.79 -19.00 13.76
C THR A 109 6.47 -18.44 14.25
N HIS A 110 5.86 -19.07 15.26
CA HIS A 110 4.65 -18.55 15.90
C HIS A 110 4.86 -17.12 16.44
N GLU A 111 6.01 -16.85 17.05
CA GLU A 111 6.36 -15.52 17.56
C GLU A 111 6.36 -14.46 16.45
N LYS A 112 6.91 -14.79 15.27
CA LYS A 112 6.90 -13.88 14.12
C LYS A 112 5.50 -13.64 13.58
N LEU A 113 4.66 -14.67 13.56
CA LEU A 113 3.25 -14.55 13.19
C LEU A 113 2.47 -13.67 14.18
N VAL A 114 2.71 -13.80 15.48
CA VAL A 114 2.10 -12.92 16.49
C VAL A 114 2.58 -11.47 16.34
N ASP A 115 3.87 -11.25 16.08
CA ASP A 115 4.42 -9.90 15.80
C ASP A 115 3.74 -9.25 14.59
N ILE A 116 3.57 -10.00 13.49
CA ILE A 116 2.86 -9.53 12.30
C ILE A 116 1.42 -9.13 12.65
N ALA A 117 0.67 -9.98 13.34
CA ALA A 117 -0.72 -9.69 13.70
C ALA A 117 -0.85 -8.44 14.60
N ASN A 118 0.09 -8.26 15.55
CA ASN A 118 0.16 -7.05 16.38
C ASN A 118 0.42 -5.79 15.54
N ARG A 119 1.36 -5.84 14.61
CA ARG A 119 1.66 -4.73 13.71
C ARG A 119 0.46 -4.37 12.82
N SER A 120 -0.25 -5.36 12.31
CA SER A 120 -1.46 -5.15 11.49
C SER A 120 -2.56 -4.46 12.29
N CYS A 121 -2.72 -4.85 13.55
CA CYS A 121 -3.68 -4.22 14.45
C CYS A 121 -3.31 -2.77 14.81
N GLU A 122 -2.02 -2.50 15.05
CA GLU A 122 -1.53 -1.15 15.31
C GLU A 122 -1.69 -0.25 14.08
N ALA A 123 -1.36 -0.74 12.89
CA ALA A 123 -1.54 -0.04 11.62
C ALA A 123 -3.04 0.26 11.35
N LEU A 124 -3.91 -0.74 11.48
CA LEU A 124 -5.35 -0.52 11.34
C LEU A 124 -5.88 0.50 12.35
N THR A 125 -5.45 0.42 13.61
CA THR A 125 -5.87 1.39 14.65
C THR A 125 -5.39 2.81 14.32
N PHE A 126 -4.17 2.93 13.77
CA PHE A 126 -3.62 4.19 13.30
C PHE A 126 -4.48 4.77 12.17
N ASP A 127 -4.75 3.99 11.12
CA ASP A 127 -5.57 4.42 9.98
C ASP A 127 -6.95 4.89 10.42
N LEU A 128 -7.65 4.11 11.25
CA LEU A 128 -8.98 4.49 11.74
C LEU A 128 -8.98 5.83 12.48
N LYS A 129 -7.90 6.13 13.21
CA LYS A 129 -7.75 7.42 13.89
C LYS A 129 -7.51 8.56 12.89
N GLU A 130 -6.62 8.40 11.92
CA GLU A 130 -6.32 9.43 10.91
C GLU A 130 -7.54 9.71 10.02
N PHE A 131 -8.34 8.69 9.73
CA PHE A 131 -9.60 8.82 9.00
C PHE A 131 -10.79 9.27 9.85
N ALA A 132 -10.61 9.44 11.16
CA ALA A 132 -11.67 9.74 12.12
C ALA A 132 -12.85 8.73 12.06
N VAL A 133 -12.56 7.47 11.76
CA VAL A 133 -13.55 6.38 11.70
C VAL A 133 -13.62 5.66 13.03
N SER A 134 -14.83 5.35 13.49
CA SER A 134 -15.01 4.59 14.72
C SER A 134 -14.54 3.15 14.54
N ALA A 135 -13.78 2.65 15.52
CA ALA A 135 -13.46 1.24 15.64
C ALA A 135 -14.70 0.32 15.74
N THR A 136 -15.89 0.87 15.99
CA THR A 136 -17.17 0.13 16.05
C THR A 136 -18.03 0.33 14.81
N GLU A 137 -17.51 0.94 13.75
CA GLU A 137 -18.24 1.14 12.49
C GLU A 137 -18.68 -0.23 11.93
N PRO A 138 -19.98 -0.46 11.67
CA PRO A 138 -20.47 -1.75 11.19
C PRO A 138 -19.80 -2.25 9.91
N ALA A 139 -19.43 -1.35 8.99
CA ALA A 139 -18.70 -1.71 7.77
C ALA A 139 -17.32 -2.34 8.07
N LEU A 140 -16.73 -2.02 9.23
CA LEU A 140 -15.45 -2.55 9.68
C LEU A 140 -15.56 -3.76 10.62
N ALA A 141 -16.79 -4.21 10.93
CA ALA A 141 -17.01 -5.33 11.83
C ALA A 141 -16.39 -6.66 11.35
N PRO A 142 -16.35 -6.98 10.04
CA PRO A 142 -15.66 -8.18 9.58
C PRO A 142 -14.15 -8.11 9.81
N ALA A 143 -13.51 -9.24 10.10
CA ALA A 143 -12.06 -9.30 10.24
C ALA A 143 -11.35 -9.02 8.90
N VAL A 144 -10.21 -8.33 8.96
CA VAL A 144 -9.27 -8.23 7.83
C VAL A 144 -8.35 -9.44 7.89
N ARG A 145 -8.16 -10.11 6.75
CA ARG A 145 -7.26 -11.25 6.63
C ARG A 145 -5.88 -10.76 6.22
N ILE A 146 -4.87 -11.06 6.99
CA ILE A 146 -3.47 -10.87 6.61
C ILE A 146 -2.97 -12.24 6.16
N ILE A 147 -2.41 -12.34 4.97
CA ILE A 147 -1.99 -13.60 4.37
C ILE A 147 -0.51 -13.50 4.01
N VAL A 148 0.31 -14.34 4.61
CA VAL A 148 1.75 -14.39 4.33
C VAL A 148 2.06 -15.60 3.45
N LEU A 149 2.71 -15.36 2.32
CA LEU A 149 3.08 -16.38 1.32
C LEU A 149 4.58 -16.32 1.03
N ASP A 150 5.18 -17.46 0.69
CA ASP A 150 6.49 -17.46 0.03
C ASP A 150 6.43 -16.72 -1.32
N ASP A 151 7.53 -16.08 -1.73
CA ASP A 151 7.55 -15.19 -2.91
C ASP A 151 7.00 -15.86 -4.20
N PRO A 152 7.38 -17.11 -4.55
CA PRO A 152 6.83 -17.77 -5.74
C PRO A 152 5.30 -17.95 -5.69
N THR A 153 4.77 -18.28 -4.51
CA THR A 153 3.33 -18.46 -4.31
C THR A 153 2.61 -17.11 -4.28
N TYR A 154 3.23 -16.10 -3.69
CA TYR A 154 2.77 -14.71 -3.72
C TYR A 154 2.61 -14.21 -5.17
N ASP A 155 3.66 -14.34 -5.98
CA ASP A 155 3.67 -13.92 -7.39
C ASP A 155 2.57 -14.65 -8.19
N THR A 156 2.38 -15.94 -7.91
CA THR A 156 1.33 -16.75 -8.56
C THR A 156 -0.08 -16.27 -8.16
N ALA A 157 -0.28 -15.96 -6.88
CA ALA A 157 -1.58 -15.56 -6.34
C ALA A 157 -1.99 -14.14 -6.76
N THR A 158 -1.03 -13.22 -6.75
CA THR A 158 -1.28 -11.77 -6.89
C THR A 158 -0.94 -11.22 -8.26
N GLN A 159 -0.07 -11.90 -9.02
CA GLN A 159 0.54 -11.38 -10.26
C GLN A 159 1.32 -10.06 -10.05
N ALA A 160 1.67 -9.73 -8.81
CA ALA A 160 2.35 -8.49 -8.42
C ALA A 160 3.82 -8.72 -8.06
N ALA A 161 4.54 -9.45 -8.92
CA ALA A 161 5.92 -9.81 -8.65
C ALA A 161 6.79 -8.57 -8.35
N GLY A 162 7.46 -8.60 -7.19
CA GLY A 162 8.32 -7.51 -6.72
C GLY A 162 7.63 -6.38 -5.94
N SER A 163 6.32 -6.46 -5.67
CA SER A 163 5.69 -5.60 -4.66
C SER A 163 5.84 -6.19 -3.25
N TYR A 164 5.68 -5.35 -2.23
CA TYR A 164 5.80 -5.72 -0.82
C TYR A 164 4.46 -6.17 -0.19
N GLY A 165 3.36 -6.02 -0.92
CA GLY A 165 2.00 -6.30 -0.47
C GLY A 165 1.01 -5.98 -1.58
N VAL A 166 -0.19 -6.60 -1.50
CA VAL A 166 -1.37 -6.25 -2.28
C VAL A 166 -2.62 -6.47 -1.44
N SER A 167 -3.55 -5.54 -1.49
CA SER A 167 -4.90 -5.67 -0.94
C SER A 167 -5.88 -6.22 -1.96
N TYR A 168 -6.84 -7.00 -1.46
CA TYR A 168 -8.03 -7.46 -2.17
C TYR A 168 -9.24 -6.78 -1.52
N PRO A 169 -9.56 -5.52 -1.89
CA PRO A 169 -10.75 -4.85 -1.41
C PRO A 169 -12.01 -5.56 -1.95
N GLU A 170 -13.08 -5.58 -1.16
CA GLU A 170 -14.29 -6.37 -1.43
C GLU A 170 -14.99 -5.97 -2.75
N ASP A 171 -14.76 -6.76 -3.81
CA ASP A 171 -15.55 -6.70 -5.06
C ASP A 171 -16.12 -8.09 -5.36
N GLY A 172 -17.24 -8.42 -4.70
CA GLY A 172 -18.17 -9.52 -5.03
C GLY A 172 -17.65 -10.98 -5.06
N ALA A 173 -16.33 -11.19 -5.07
CA ALA A 173 -15.66 -12.48 -5.18
C ALA A 173 -14.29 -12.53 -4.47
N TYR A 174 -13.67 -11.39 -4.19
CA TYR A 174 -12.36 -11.28 -3.54
C TYR A 174 -12.54 -10.48 -2.25
N GLY A 175 -12.24 -11.08 -1.10
CA GLY A 175 -12.58 -10.49 0.19
C GLY A 175 -11.41 -9.76 0.84
N ASP A 176 -11.73 -8.83 1.76
CA ASP A 176 -10.78 -8.05 2.59
C ASP A 176 -9.56 -8.82 3.10
N ALA A 177 -8.54 -8.86 2.26
CA ALA A 177 -7.30 -9.51 2.54
C ALA A 177 -6.14 -8.63 2.12
N VAL A 178 -5.12 -8.59 2.95
CA VAL A 178 -3.80 -8.05 2.61
C VAL A 178 -2.89 -9.26 2.46
N VAL A 179 -2.34 -9.44 1.27
CA VAL A 179 -1.39 -10.53 0.97
C VAL A 179 0.00 -9.93 0.93
N VAL A 180 0.94 -10.52 1.66
CA VAL A 180 2.34 -10.08 1.73
C VAL A 180 3.29 -11.24 1.43
N PRO A 181 4.38 -11.00 0.69
CA PRO A 181 5.43 -11.99 0.51
C PRO A 181 6.32 -12.11 1.76
N GLU A 182 6.86 -13.29 2.04
CA GLU A 182 7.80 -13.51 3.14
C GLU A 182 9.05 -12.61 3.01
N SER A 183 9.54 -12.37 1.79
CA SER A 183 10.64 -11.43 1.55
C SER A 183 10.33 -9.99 2.00
N GLY A 184 9.06 -9.58 1.95
CA GLY A 184 8.60 -8.27 2.43
C GLY A 184 8.73 -8.10 3.95
N LEU A 185 8.91 -9.19 4.70
CA LEU A 185 9.13 -9.15 6.15
C LEU A 185 10.58 -8.85 6.54
N SER A 186 11.51 -8.81 5.57
CA SER A 186 12.94 -8.62 5.80
C SER A 186 13.31 -7.20 6.26
N SER A 187 12.52 -6.20 5.87
CA SER A 187 12.64 -4.80 6.30
C SER A 187 11.41 -4.41 7.10
N LEU A 188 11.53 -4.29 8.42
CA LEU A 188 10.41 -3.90 9.28
C LEU A 188 9.87 -2.50 8.96
N VAL A 189 10.72 -1.62 8.41
CA VAL A 189 10.33 -0.26 8.02
C VAL A 189 9.39 -0.33 6.83
N ASP A 190 9.81 -1.03 5.78
CA ASP A 190 9.02 -1.14 4.53
C ASP A 190 7.77 -1.99 4.76
N PHE A 191 7.86 -2.99 5.64
CA PHE A 191 6.72 -3.81 6.03
C PHE A 191 5.64 -3.00 6.76
N ASP A 192 6.00 -2.18 7.75
CA ASP A 192 5.02 -1.39 8.50
C ASP A 192 4.34 -0.34 7.58
N ASP A 193 5.11 0.32 6.71
CA ASP A 193 4.59 1.26 5.68
C ASP A 193 3.60 0.55 4.74
N THR A 194 4.02 -0.56 4.14
CA THR A 194 3.19 -1.38 3.25
C THR A 194 1.93 -1.85 3.95
N LEU A 195 2.03 -2.29 5.20
CA LEU A 195 0.89 -2.81 5.94
C LEU A 195 -0.18 -1.74 6.19
N ALA A 196 0.21 -0.53 6.58
CA ALA A 196 -0.72 0.59 6.73
C ALA A 196 -1.28 1.06 5.37
N HIS A 197 -0.45 1.10 4.32
CA HIS A 197 -0.92 1.37 2.96
C HIS A 197 -2.01 0.40 2.51
N GLU A 198 -1.78 -0.91 2.62
CA GLU A 198 -2.73 -1.92 2.16
C GLU A 198 -3.97 -2.03 3.06
N LEU A 199 -3.83 -1.79 4.37
CA LEU A 199 -4.97 -1.72 5.27
C LEU A 199 -5.86 -0.51 4.99
N THR A 200 -5.28 0.61 4.56
CA THR A 200 -6.03 1.78 4.12
C THR A 200 -6.94 1.44 2.93
N HIS A 201 -6.47 0.66 1.96
CA HIS A 201 -7.32 0.18 0.86
C HIS A 201 -8.52 -0.64 1.33
N ILE A 202 -8.36 -1.46 2.37
CA ILE A 202 -9.47 -2.19 2.99
C ILE A 202 -10.44 -1.23 3.68
N VAL A 203 -9.95 -0.22 4.39
CA VAL A 203 -10.82 0.80 5.00
C VAL A 203 -11.60 1.55 3.92
N HIS A 204 -10.95 1.99 2.85
CA HIS A 204 -11.62 2.66 1.73
C HIS A 204 -12.68 1.76 1.08
N GLY A 205 -12.34 0.51 0.73
CA GLY A 205 -13.29 -0.42 0.10
C GLY A 205 -14.52 -0.70 0.98
N ARG A 206 -14.36 -0.73 2.31
CA ARG A 206 -15.49 -0.93 3.24
C ARG A 206 -16.33 0.32 3.44
N MET A 207 -15.71 1.49 3.50
CA MET A 207 -16.39 2.76 3.76
C MET A 207 -17.00 3.38 2.49
N ALA A 208 -16.37 3.16 1.35
CA ALA A 208 -16.75 3.66 0.03
C ALA A 208 -16.84 2.50 -0.98
N PRO A 209 -17.81 1.56 -0.83
CA PRO A 209 -17.87 0.32 -1.60
C PRO A 209 -18.14 0.49 -3.10
N ASN A 210 -18.59 1.65 -3.56
CA ASN A 210 -18.73 1.95 -5.00
C ASN A 210 -17.55 2.79 -5.51
N ASN A 211 -16.32 2.33 -5.23
CA ASN A 211 -15.09 3.07 -5.47
C ASN A 211 -14.70 3.21 -6.96
N TYR A 212 -15.37 2.51 -7.89
CA TYR A 212 -15.13 2.63 -9.34
C TYR A 212 -15.21 4.07 -9.88
N TYR A 213 -15.95 4.95 -9.19
CA TYR A 213 -16.09 6.36 -9.57
C TYR A 213 -15.07 7.29 -8.92
N ILE A 214 -14.21 6.75 -8.04
CA ILE A 214 -13.18 7.48 -7.33
C ILE A 214 -11.89 7.36 -8.12
N THR A 215 -11.26 8.48 -8.42
CA THR A 215 -9.99 8.49 -9.11
C THR A 215 -8.90 7.82 -8.28
N TRP A 216 -8.04 7.08 -8.96
CA TRP A 216 -6.99 6.31 -8.30
C TRP A 216 -6.01 7.19 -7.51
N PHE A 217 -5.78 8.44 -7.94
CA PHE A 217 -4.87 9.34 -7.23
C PHE A 217 -5.38 9.69 -5.81
N LEU A 218 -6.70 9.74 -5.60
CA LEU A 218 -7.26 9.95 -4.27
C LEU A 218 -7.06 8.71 -3.39
N ILE A 219 -7.35 7.51 -3.94
CA ILE A 219 -7.23 6.23 -3.23
C ILE A 219 -5.76 5.98 -2.85
N GLU A 220 -4.85 6.07 -3.81
CA GLU A 220 -3.43 5.83 -3.58
C GLU A 220 -2.74 6.93 -2.80
N GLY A 221 -3.14 8.18 -3.02
CA GLY A 221 -2.58 9.30 -2.30
C GLY A 221 -2.86 9.20 -0.81
N THR A 222 -4.07 8.78 -0.44
CA THR A 222 -4.45 8.56 0.96
C THR A 222 -3.78 7.31 1.55
N ALA A 223 -3.74 6.18 0.82
CA ALA A 223 -3.04 4.96 1.24
C ALA A 223 -1.52 5.16 1.44
N THR A 224 -0.85 5.77 0.46
CA THR A 224 0.59 6.03 0.53
C THR A 224 0.93 7.06 1.61
N LEU A 225 0.08 8.08 1.82
CA LEU A 225 0.26 9.02 2.92
C LEU A 225 0.08 8.31 4.29
N ALA A 226 -0.93 7.46 4.44
CA ALA A 226 -1.17 6.73 5.69
C ALA A 226 -0.01 5.78 6.03
N GLY A 227 0.45 5.02 5.04
CA GLY A 227 1.67 4.21 5.14
C GLY A 227 2.87 5.03 5.61
N THR A 228 3.15 6.14 4.91
CA THR A 228 4.29 7.01 5.23
C THR A 228 4.18 7.57 6.65
N GLN A 229 2.99 8.01 7.07
CA GLN A 229 2.77 8.54 8.42
C GLN A 229 2.99 7.48 9.49
N TYR A 230 2.50 6.26 9.26
CA TYR A 230 2.69 5.15 10.19
C TYR A 230 4.16 4.72 10.27
N GLY A 231 4.85 4.62 9.13
CA GLY A 231 6.28 4.37 9.06
C GLY A 231 7.08 5.44 9.81
N MET A 232 6.75 6.72 9.63
CA MET A 232 7.33 7.84 10.39
C MET A 232 7.09 7.71 11.89
N LEU A 233 5.86 7.36 12.32
CA LEU A 233 5.52 7.16 13.73
C LEU A 233 6.35 6.03 14.37
N LYS A 234 6.56 4.93 13.64
CA LYS A 234 7.25 3.74 14.13
C LYS A 234 8.76 3.87 14.11
N HIS A 235 9.30 4.46 13.06
CA HIS A 235 10.73 4.37 12.73
C HIS A 235 11.43 5.73 12.67
N ASN A 236 10.68 6.83 12.82
CA ASN A 236 11.17 8.20 12.75
C ASN A 236 11.97 8.49 11.46
N LYS A 237 11.55 7.89 10.35
CA LYS A 237 12.04 8.15 8.99
C LYS A 237 10.97 7.79 7.96
N PRO A 238 10.89 8.52 6.82
CA PRO A 238 10.04 8.10 5.72
C PRO A 238 10.69 6.89 5.03
N THR A 239 9.93 6.12 4.27
CA THR A 239 10.51 5.10 3.39
C THR A 239 11.34 5.78 2.30
N ASP A 240 12.57 5.30 2.10
CA ASP A 240 13.54 5.93 1.19
C ASP A 240 13.03 5.95 -0.27
N PHE A 241 12.13 5.02 -0.60
CA PHE A 241 11.47 4.91 -1.90
C PHE A 241 10.70 6.18 -2.29
N VAL A 242 9.90 6.74 -1.39
CA VAL A 242 9.00 7.87 -1.71
C VAL A 242 9.79 9.17 -1.88
N LYS A 243 10.73 9.45 -0.98
CA LYS A 243 11.52 10.69 -1.03
C LYS A 243 12.38 10.79 -2.29
N GLY A 244 12.92 9.65 -2.76
CA GLY A 244 13.73 9.59 -3.99
C GLY A 244 13.00 10.13 -5.22
N TYR A 245 11.73 9.76 -5.42
CA TYR A 245 10.92 10.26 -6.52
C TYR A 245 10.60 11.75 -6.38
N LEU A 246 10.33 12.21 -5.15
CA LEU A 246 9.86 13.57 -4.90
C LEU A 246 10.94 14.65 -5.02
N VAL A 247 12.23 14.31 -4.93
CA VAL A 247 13.32 15.31 -5.00
C VAL A 247 13.33 16.07 -6.33
N GLY A 248 13.09 15.36 -7.44
CA GLY A 248 13.15 15.94 -8.79
C GLY A 248 11.78 16.25 -9.42
N ALA A 249 10.68 15.85 -8.78
CA ALA A 249 9.38 15.90 -9.40
C ALA A 249 8.90 17.34 -9.70
N THR A 250 8.36 17.52 -10.89
CA THR A 250 7.90 18.80 -11.44
C THR A 250 6.37 18.90 -11.44
N GLY A 251 5.85 20.08 -11.75
CA GLY A 251 4.43 20.25 -11.99
C GLY A 251 3.92 19.42 -13.18
N ALA A 252 4.75 19.19 -14.20
CA ALA A 252 4.40 18.34 -15.33
C ALA A 252 4.24 16.87 -14.92
N ASP A 253 5.08 16.39 -14.01
CA ASP A 253 4.97 15.04 -13.45
C ASP A 253 3.65 14.87 -12.69
N ALA A 254 3.26 15.85 -11.87
CA ALA A 254 1.98 15.84 -11.17
C ALA A 254 0.77 15.88 -12.12
N THR A 255 0.80 16.71 -13.16
CA THR A 255 -0.26 16.72 -14.18
C THR A 255 -0.39 15.36 -14.85
N LEU A 256 0.73 14.71 -15.18
CA LEU A 256 0.71 13.38 -15.76
C LEU A 256 0.10 12.33 -14.82
N THR A 257 0.43 12.38 -13.52
CA THR A 257 -0.18 11.53 -12.50
C THR A 257 -1.69 11.71 -12.44
N PHE A 258 -2.19 12.96 -12.40
CA PHE A 258 -3.63 13.23 -12.40
C PHE A 258 -4.32 12.73 -13.68
N ASP A 259 -3.69 12.91 -14.85
CA ASP A 259 -4.24 12.45 -16.13
C ASP A 259 -4.28 10.91 -16.22
N ARG A 260 -3.22 10.21 -15.77
CA ARG A 260 -3.14 8.74 -15.79
C ARG A 260 -4.21 8.10 -14.91
N TYR A 261 -4.42 8.64 -13.73
CA TYR A 261 -5.45 8.14 -12.81
C TYR A 261 -6.86 8.65 -13.09
N GLY A 262 -7.02 9.62 -14.01
CA GLY A 262 -8.32 10.10 -14.47
C GLY A 262 -8.90 9.43 -15.73
N LEU A 263 -8.11 8.68 -16.52
CA LEU A 263 -8.49 8.25 -17.89
C LEU A 263 -8.35 6.73 -18.18
N GLU A 264 -8.69 5.87 -17.21
CA GLU A 264 -8.37 4.43 -17.16
C GLU A 264 -6.87 4.17 -16.93
N ASP A 265 -6.58 3.29 -15.98
CA ASP A 265 -5.23 2.85 -15.65
C ASP A 265 -4.52 2.32 -16.90
N LYS A 266 -3.55 3.10 -17.39
CA LYS A 266 -2.65 2.75 -18.50
C LYS A 266 -1.21 2.59 -18.01
N THR A 267 -0.98 2.52 -16.71
CA THR A 267 0.37 2.34 -16.18
C THR A 267 0.82 0.90 -16.42
N GLN A 268 1.81 0.71 -17.30
CA GLN A 268 2.29 -0.62 -17.71
C GLN A 268 3.57 -1.04 -16.98
N ASN A 269 4.11 -0.19 -16.10
CA ASN A 269 5.37 -0.39 -15.42
C ASN A 269 5.28 -0.02 -13.92
N MET A 270 5.71 -0.94 -13.05
CA MET A 270 5.74 -0.77 -11.58
C MET A 270 6.53 0.47 -11.13
N GLY A 271 7.58 0.88 -11.87
CA GLY A 271 8.33 2.10 -11.56
C GLY A 271 7.52 3.38 -11.76
N GLU A 272 6.56 3.37 -12.69
CA GLU A 272 5.63 4.49 -12.89
C GLU A 272 4.57 4.53 -11.80
N VAL A 273 4.10 3.36 -11.34
CA VAL A 273 3.12 3.22 -10.25
C VAL A 273 3.68 3.81 -8.96
N GLY A 274 4.89 3.42 -8.54
CA GLY A 274 5.50 3.94 -7.31
C GLY A 274 5.73 5.46 -7.33
N HIS A 275 6.10 6.00 -8.49
CA HIS A 275 6.23 7.44 -8.69
C HIS A 275 4.88 8.16 -8.57
N ASP A 276 3.84 7.64 -9.23
CA ASP A 276 2.51 8.26 -9.26
C ASP A 276 1.80 8.16 -7.89
N GLN A 277 1.98 7.06 -7.16
CA GLN A 277 1.57 6.92 -5.75
C GLN A 277 2.27 7.94 -4.84
N ALA A 278 3.60 8.09 -4.98
CA ALA A 278 4.40 9.06 -4.22
C ALA A 278 3.92 10.51 -4.47
N LEU A 279 3.68 10.89 -5.72
CA LEU A 279 3.15 12.20 -6.07
C LEU A 279 1.73 12.43 -5.54
N SER A 280 0.89 11.39 -5.58
CA SER A 280 -0.46 11.44 -5.04
C SER A 280 -0.44 11.67 -3.52
N ALA A 281 0.44 10.99 -2.77
CA ALA A 281 0.62 11.25 -1.34
C ALA A 281 1.17 12.67 -1.09
N PHE A 282 2.08 13.14 -1.95
CA PHE A 282 2.64 14.47 -1.79
C PHE A 282 1.63 15.58 -2.06
N PHE A 283 0.64 15.35 -2.93
CA PHE A 283 -0.51 16.23 -3.09
C PHE A 283 -1.35 16.31 -1.80
N MET A 284 -1.66 15.17 -1.17
CA MET A 284 -2.38 15.14 0.11
C MET A 284 -1.59 15.86 1.21
N GLU A 285 -0.29 15.64 1.26
CA GLU A 285 0.60 16.31 2.20
C GLU A 285 0.69 17.82 1.96
N TYR A 286 0.74 18.24 0.69
CA TYR A 286 0.63 19.65 0.31
C TYR A 286 -0.68 20.26 0.83
N LEU A 287 -1.81 19.59 0.65
CA LEU A 287 -3.10 20.05 1.20
C LEU A 287 -3.06 20.15 2.72
N ARG A 288 -2.38 19.20 3.38
CA ARG A 288 -2.27 19.16 4.84
C ARG A 288 -1.47 20.34 5.41
N VAL A 289 -0.33 20.68 4.80
CA VAL A 289 0.64 21.62 5.43
C VAL A 289 1.01 22.84 4.61
N LYS A 290 0.85 22.83 3.28
CA LYS A 290 1.32 23.91 2.38
C LYS A 290 0.18 24.74 1.80
N HIS A 291 -0.98 24.14 1.56
CA HIS A 291 -2.13 24.85 1.05
C HIS A 291 -2.63 25.88 2.08
N LEU A 292 -2.57 27.16 1.74
CA LEU A 292 -2.99 28.22 2.65
C LEU A 292 -4.48 28.51 2.48
N ARG A 293 -5.29 28.06 3.44
CA ARG A 293 -6.72 28.39 3.47
C ARG A 293 -6.95 29.87 3.74
N PRO A 294 -7.84 30.57 3.01
CA PRO A 294 -8.04 32.01 3.15
C PRO A 294 -8.47 32.47 4.56
N ASP A 295 -9.15 31.61 5.31
CA ASP A 295 -9.73 31.89 6.62
C ASP A 295 -8.86 31.43 7.80
N ALA A 296 -8.11 30.34 7.64
CA ALA A 296 -7.27 29.76 8.69
C ALA A 296 -5.77 30.04 8.55
N GLY A 297 -5.29 30.42 7.36
CA GLY A 297 -3.86 30.64 7.08
C GLY A 297 -2.99 29.39 7.22
N ALA A 298 -3.60 28.21 7.25
CA ALA A 298 -2.94 26.90 7.38
C ALA A 298 -3.68 25.85 6.55
N GLY A 299 -3.00 24.74 6.25
CA GLY A 299 -3.59 23.60 5.53
C GLY A 299 -4.64 22.82 6.32
N PHE A 300 -5.06 21.70 5.73
CA PHE A 300 -6.07 20.80 6.27
C PHE A 300 -5.41 19.72 7.13
N ALA A 301 -5.20 19.98 8.43
CA ALA A 301 -4.52 19.03 9.31
C ALA A 301 -5.17 17.62 9.34
N ASP A 302 -6.49 17.56 9.08
CA ASP A 302 -7.35 16.39 9.00
C ASP A 302 -7.61 15.92 7.55
N VAL A 303 -6.66 16.15 6.63
CA VAL A 303 -6.84 15.85 5.19
C VAL A 303 -7.29 14.41 4.93
N GLN A 304 -6.72 13.43 5.64
CA GLN A 304 -7.07 12.00 5.47
C GLN A 304 -8.56 11.75 5.72
N ALA A 305 -9.07 12.23 6.87
CA ALA A 305 -10.50 12.14 7.20
C ALA A 305 -11.38 12.85 6.16
N ARG A 306 -10.99 14.03 5.68
CA ARG A 306 -11.75 14.78 4.66
C ARG A 306 -11.80 14.03 3.33
N MET A 307 -10.68 13.45 2.90
CA MET A 307 -10.62 12.68 1.67
C MET A 307 -11.47 11.42 1.74
N LEU A 308 -11.44 10.68 2.87
CA LEU A 308 -12.33 9.53 3.05
C LEU A 308 -13.80 9.94 2.99
N GLN A 309 -14.19 11.07 3.61
CA GLN A 309 -15.57 11.55 3.53
C GLN A 309 -15.97 11.92 2.08
N ALA A 310 -15.08 12.55 1.32
CA ALA A 310 -15.31 12.81 -0.10
C ALA A 310 -15.48 11.50 -0.89
N GLN A 311 -14.62 10.51 -0.67
CA GLN A 311 -14.70 9.18 -1.29
C GLN A 311 -16.02 8.46 -0.95
N MET A 312 -16.46 8.50 0.32
CA MET A 312 -17.76 7.97 0.74
C MET A 312 -18.91 8.66 0.01
N GLN A 313 -18.87 9.99 -0.11
CA GLN A 313 -19.90 10.76 -0.79
C GLN A 313 -19.92 10.47 -2.32
N VAL A 314 -18.76 10.21 -2.94
CA VAL A 314 -18.70 9.73 -4.34
C VAL A 314 -19.31 8.34 -4.46
N SER A 315 -18.97 7.44 -3.54
CA SER A 315 -19.57 6.09 -3.48
C SER A 315 -21.09 6.13 -3.29
N ASP A 316 -21.63 7.16 -2.64
CA ASP A 316 -23.07 7.42 -2.51
C ASP A 316 -23.71 8.09 -3.74
N GLY A 317 -22.92 8.33 -4.80
CA GLY A 317 -23.39 8.77 -6.12
C GLY A 317 -23.19 10.25 -6.45
N SER A 318 -22.43 10.99 -5.64
CA SER A 318 -21.98 12.34 -6.04
C SER A 318 -20.86 12.26 -7.07
N ASP A 319 -20.73 13.25 -7.94
CA ASP A 319 -19.49 13.42 -8.72
C ASP A 319 -18.34 13.85 -7.82
N GLU A 320 -17.13 13.42 -8.17
CA GLU A 320 -15.92 13.63 -7.38
C GLU A 320 -15.59 15.11 -7.11
N PRO A 321 -15.62 16.03 -8.10
CA PRO A 321 -15.35 17.44 -7.83
C PRO A 321 -16.32 18.06 -6.82
N THR A 322 -17.60 17.66 -6.85
CA THR A 322 -18.60 18.13 -5.89
C THR A 322 -18.34 17.59 -4.49
N ALA A 323 -18.04 16.30 -4.35
CA ALA A 323 -17.72 15.67 -3.06
C ALA A 323 -16.43 16.24 -2.46
N PHE A 324 -15.39 16.40 -3.26
CA PHE A 324 -14.13 17.03 -2.84
C PHE A 324 -14.38 18.43 -2.29
N ALA A 325 -15.08 19.29 -3.05
CA ALA A 325 -15.34 20.65 -2.62
C ALA A 325 -16.20 20.72 -1.34
N ALA A 326 -17.14 19.79 -1.16
CA ALA A 326 -17.97 19.73 0.05
C ALA A 326 -17.14 19.47 1.32
N HIS A 327 -16.07 18.69 1.23
CA HIS A 327 -15.22 18.32 2.37
C HIS A 327 -13.94 19.15 2.50
N MET A 328 -13.56 19.91 1.46
CA MET A 328 -12.36 20.75 1.43
C MET A 328 -12.69 22.24 1.53
N ASP A 329 -13.69 22.60 2.34
CA ASP A 329 -14.11 23.98 2.62
C ASP A 329 -14.41 24.81 1.34
N GLY A 330 -14.96 24.14 0.31
CA GLY A 330 -15.28 24.75 -0.98
C GLY A 330 -14.12 24.85 -1.98
N LEU A 331 -12.94 24.31 -1.64
CA LEU A 331 -11.82 24.21 -2.57
C LEU A 331 -12.18 23.27 -3.73
N SER A 332 -12.11 23.80 -4.96
CA SER A 332 -12.26 23.01 -6.18
C SER A 332 -11.05 22.08 -6.37
N GLU A 333 -11.29 20.81 -6.70
CA GLU A 333 -10.22 19.84 -6.96
C GLU A 333 -9.29 20.29 -8.12
N PRO A 334 -9.79 20.74 -9.29
CA PRO A 334 -8.93 21.34 -10.32
C PRO A 334 -8.08 22.52 -9.85
N ASP A 335 -8.60 23.37 -8.95
CA ASP A 335 -7.84 24.51 -8.43
C ASP A 335 -6.77 24.04 -7.44
N ALA A 336 -7.06 23.01 -6.64
CA ALA A 336 -6.10 22.36 -5.75
C ALA A 336 -4.95 21.73 -6.53
N GLN A 337 -5.26 20.93 -7.56
CA GLN A 337 -4.28 20.30 -8.45
C GLN A 337 -3.41 21.34 -9.12
N LYS A 338 -4.02 22.41 -9.67
CA LYS A 338 -3.28 23.51 -10.29
C LYS A 338 -2.35 24.21 -9.30
N ALA A 339 -2.81 24.50 -8.08
CA ALA A 339 -2.00 25.14 -7.05
C ALA A 339 -0.81 24.25 -6.63
N PHE A 340 -1.03 22.93 -6.54
CA PHE A 340 0.02 21.96 -6.28
C PHE A 340 1.06 21.89 -7.40
N THR A 341 0.64 21.78 -8.66
CA THR A 341 1.53 21.82 -9.84
C THR A 341 2.41 23.08 -9.83
N GLN A 342 1.83 24.25 -9.56
CA GLN A 342 2.57 25.50 -9.48
C GLN A 342 3.56 25.53 -8.31
N TRP A 343 3.17 24.99 -7.16
CA TRP A 343 4.04 24.89 -5.99
C TRP A 343 5.20 23.91 -6.21
N LEU A 344 4.96 22.78 -6.89
CA LEU A 344 6.02 21.84 -7.27
C LEU A 344 7.06 22.53 -8.13
N ASP A 345 6.66 23.18 -9.22
CA ASP A 345 7.57 23.90 -10.12
C ASP A 345 8.39 24.97 -9.38
N ALA A 346 7.75 25.71 -8.46
CA ALA A 346 8.42 26.72 -7.66
C ALA A 346 9.48 26.17 -6.69
N THR A 347 9.45 24.86 -6.39
CA THR A 347 10.29 24.23 -5.36
C THR A 347 11.23 23.14 -5.89
N VAL A 348 11.28 22.86 -7.21
CA VAL A 348 12.14 21.80 -7.81
C VAL A 348 13.62 21.94 -7.43
N GLY A 349 14.11 23.17 -7.26
CA GLY A 349 15.50 23.44 -6.87
C GLY A 349 15.70 23.79 -5.40
N ASP A 350 14.65 23.74 -4.58
CA ASP A 350 14.69 24.17 -3.17
C ASP A 350 14.08 23.08 -2.27
N SER A 351 14.91 22.10 -1.89
CA SER A 351 14.50 20.98 -1.04
C SER A 351 13.98 21.44 0.33
N ALA A 352 14.49 22.55 0.87
CA ALA A 352 14.04 23.08 2.15
C ALA A 352 12.61 23.63 2.04
N ALA A 353 12.31 24.40 0.98
CA ALA A 353 10.95 24.88 0.73
C ALA A 353 9.97 23.73 0.41
N ARG A 354 10.44 22.74 -0.36
CA ARG A 354 9.68 21.56 -0.76
C ARG A 354 9.27 20.70 0.45
N PHE A 355 10.24 20.27 1.24
CA PHE A 355 10.01 19.26 2.28
C PHE A 355 9.83 19.85 3.68
N GLY A 356 10.25 21.08 3.96
CA GLY A 356 10.18 21.65 5.31
C GLY A 356 8.75 21.67 5.88
N GLY A 357 8.55 21.09 7.06
CA GLY A 357 7.24 20.95 7.70
C GLY A 357 6.33 19.88 7.10
N THR A 358 6.82 19.10 6.12
CA THR A 358 6.14 17.92 5.59
C THR A 358 6.63 16.65 6.29
N LEU A 359 5.93 15.54 6.12
CA LEU A 359 6.36 14.21 6.57
C LEU A 359 7.60 13.69 5.84
N PHE A 360 7.99 14.34 4.73
CA PHE A 360 9.11 13.96 3.89
C PHE A 360 10.39 14.77 4.19
N GLU A 361 10.40 15.60 5.25
CA GLU A 361 11.54 16.44 5.66
C GLU A 361 12.85 15.66 5.85
#